data_AF-E3NTM7-F1
#
_entry.id   AF-E3NTM7-F1
#
_cell.length_a   1.000
_cell.length_b   1.000
_cell.length_c   1.000
_cell.angle_alpha   90.00
_cell.angle_beta   90.00
_cell.angle_gamma   90.00
#
_symmetry.space_group_name_H-M   'P 1'
#
loop_
_entity.id
_entity.type
_entity.pdbx_description
1 polymer ?
#
loop_
_entity_poly.entity_id
_entity_poly.type
_entity_poly.pdbx_seq_one_letter_code
_entity_poly.pdbx_strand_id
1 'polypeptide(L)'
;EDVVEKENDENKDRSGNGLNGEQHFNALTFGTYQHQHADSSFGPIRLTEKKRKVSKPYEIAAPGHAAVIRDITPQELKNRLDTPVADAIDTKRTVGDVKNWLKMNGINQTKFAEKVLEKTQGHFSVISRNPAPWEELLAPGRAVFVRMHNWMKLSHEEKMKILSVEKVSVKNDLQEKKKKTRFTFPNEQMEVLMRIYEVNDRPGKELIEELAAKFSLSFNQIKDFFLNRRRRAKKSNL
;
A
#
# COMPACT_ATOMS: atom_id res chain seq x y z
N GLU A 1 -17.14 -66.04 -9.84
CA GLU A 1 -18.09 -65.75 -10.93
C GLU A 1 -18.64 -64.36 -10.67
N ASP A 2 -18.39 -63.27 -11.40
CA ASP A 2 -17.54 -62.86 -12.53
C ASP A 2 -17.65 -61.30 -12.49
N VAL A 3 -16.60 -60.48 -12.38
CA VAL A 3 -15.63 -60.01 -13.41
C VAL A 3 -16.24 -59.77 -14.79
N VAL A 4 -16.29 -58.51 -15.24
CA VAL A 4 -15.98 -57.97 -16.59
C VAL A 4 -15.94 -56.43 -16.42
N GLU A 5 -14.82 -55.69 -16.39
CA GLU A 5 -13.71 -55.45 -17.36
C GLU A 5 -14.07 -54.76 -18.68
N LYS A 6 -13.34 -53.65 -18.93
CA LYS A 6 -12.90 -52.99 -20.19
C LYS A 6 -12.77 -51.50 -19.86
N GLU A 7 -11.61 -50.93 -19.54
CA GLU A 7 -10.24 -51.03 -20.07
C GLU A 7 -10.06 -50.62 -21.55
N ASN A 8 -9.06 -49.73 -21.70
CA ASN A 8 -8.15 -49.50 -22.84
C ASN A 8 -8.60 -48.55 -23.96
N ASP A 9 -7.78 -47.62 -24.47
CA ASP A 9 -6.33 -47.41 -24.26
C ASP A 9 -5.83 -46.08 -24.86
N GLU A 10 -4.73 -45.57 -24.29
CA GLU A 10 -3.50 -45.02 -24.90
C GLU A 10 -3.56 -44.08 -26.15
N ASN A 11 -2.68 -43.08 -26.35
CA ASN A 11 -1.23 -43.10 -26.11
C ASN A 11 -0.59 -41.70 -26.25
N LYS A 12 0.43 -41.48 -25.39
CA LYS A 12 1.77 -40.87 -25.59
C LYS A 12 2.01 -39.44 -26.12
N ASP A 13 2.54 -38.63 -25.20
CA ASP A 13 3.84 -37.93 -25.20
C ASP A 13 4.72 -37.88 -26.47
N ARG A 14 5.25 -36.68 -26.80
CA ARG A 14 6.71 -36.41 -26.77
C ARG A 14 7.09 -34.94 -27.01
N SER A 15 8.11 -34.54 -26.25
CA SER A 15 8.91 -33.31 -26.30
C SER A 15 9.57 -33.00 -27.66
N GLY A 16 9.87 -31.71 -27.90
CA GLY A 16 10.79 -31.30 -28.98
C GLY A 16 11.06 -29.79 -29.03
N ASN A 17 12.21 -29.37 -28.49
CA ASN A 17 12.88 -28.09 -28.78
C ASN A 17 13.48 -28.12 -30.19
N GLY A 18 13.49 -27.00 -30.92
CA GLY A 18 14.20 -26.87 -32.20
C GLY A 18 14.27 -25.42 -32.71
N LEU A 19 15.49 -24.95 -32.89
CA LEU A 19 15.93 -23.60 -33.27
C LEU A 19 15.87 -23.35 -34.80
N ASN A 20 15.98 -22.06 -35.16
CA ASN A 20 16.49 -21.47 -36.42
C ASN A 20 15.56 -21.38 -37.64
N GLY A 21 15.56 -20.20 -38.26
CA GLY A 21 14.97 -19.97 -39.58
C GLY A 21 14.91 -18.48 -39.92
N GLU A 22 15.85 -18.03 -40.74
CA GLU A 22 16.13 -16.66 -41.14
C GLU A 22 15.04 -15.97 -41.98
N GLN A 23 15.28 -14.67 -42.13
CA GLN A 23 14.52 -13.65 -42.85
C GLN A 23 14.16 -14.00 -44.29
N HIS A 24 13.07 -13.40 -44.79
CA HIS A 24 13.07 -12.87 -46.14
C HIS A 24 12.17 -11.64 -46.30
N PHE A 25 12.74 -10.63 -46.95
CA PHE A 25 12.17 -9.36 -47.33
C PHE A 25 11.01 -9.53 -48.32
N ASN A 26 10.02 -8.63 -48.27
CA ASN A 26 9.40 -8.11 -49.49
C ASN A 26 9.01 -6.64 -49.31
N ALA A 27 9.68 -5.83 -50.13
CA ALA A 27 9.41 -4.44 -50.37
C ALA A 27 8.18 -4.28 -51.28
N LEU A 28 7.39 -3.23 -51.05
CA LEU A 28 6.59 -2.57 -52.08
C LEU A 28 6.49 -1.09 -51.72
N THR A 29 7.38 -0.32 -52.34
CA THR A 29 7.30 1.13 -52.55
C THR A 29 6.26 1.45 -53.62
N PHE A 30 5.56 2.60 -53.53
CA PHE A 30 5.72 3.75 -54.45
C PHE A 30 4.69 4.86 -54.17
N GLY A 31 5.12 6.11 -54.34
CA GLY A 31 4.29 7.32 -54.37
C GLY A 31 4.89 8.52 -53.63
N THR A 32 6.16 8.90 -53.88
CA THR A 32 6.57 10.12 -54.62
C THR A 32 5.78 11.41 -54.33
N TYR A 33 6.47 12.40 -53.74
CA TYR A 33 6.51 13.78 -54.24
C TYR A 33 7.92 14.36 -54.07
N GLN A 34 8.47 14.88 -55.17
CA GLN A 34 9.80 15.48 -55.32
C GLN A 34 9.82 16.98 -54.96
N HIS A 35 11.01 17.40 -54.47
CA HIS A 35 11.76 18.66 -54.68
C HIS A 35 11.06 20.02 -54.49
N GLN A 36 11.69 21.02 -53.86
CA GLN A 36 12.98 21.66 -54.20
C GLN A 36 13.60 22.28 -52.92
N HIS A 37 14.86 21.98 -52.54
CA HIS A 37 16.13 22.62 -52.96
C HIS A 37 16.22 24.12 -52.75
N ALA A 38 17.08 24.56 -51.82
CA ALA A 38 18.36 25.19 -52.18
C ALA A 38 19.23 25.43 -50.93
N ASP A 39 20.49 24.98 -51.05
CA ASP A 39 21.64 25.26 -50.19
C ASP A 39 21.90 26.77 -50.00
N SER A 40 22.52 27.12 -48.87
CA SER A 40 23.86 27.75 -48.92
C SER A 40 24.47 27.94 -47.52
N SER A 41 25.60 27.27 -47.34
CA SER A 41 26.64 27.46 -46.33
C SER A 41 27.20 28.89 -46.31
N PHE A 42 27.36 29.49 -45.12
CA PHE A 42 28.48 30.39 -44.80
C PHE A 42 28.81 30.31 -43.30
N GLY A 43 30.10 30.10 -43.01
CA GLY A 43 30.68 29.98 -41.67
C GLY A 43 30.91 31.32 -40.93
N PRO A 44 31.69 31.32 -39.85
CA PRO A 44 31.45 32.14 -38.67
C PRO A 44 32.26 33.46 -38.63
N ILE A 45 31.73 34.46 -37.92
CA ILE A 45 32.49 35.67 -37.54
C ILE A 45 32.55 35.75 -36.01
N ARG A 46 33.74 35.53 -35.45
CA ARG A 46 34.13 36.03 -34.13
C ARG A 46 34.71 37.44 -34.33
N LEU A 47 34.17 38.42 -33.61
CA LEU A 47 34.90 39.64 -33.27
C LEU A 47 34.70 39.94 -31.78
N THR A 48 35.83 40.16 -31.15
CA THR A 48 36.08 40.57 -29.76
C THR A 48 35.58 42.00 -29.52
N GLU A 49 35.05 42.31 -28.32
CA GLU A 49 35.53 43.43 -27.48
C GLU A 49 34.75 43.64 -26.16
N LYS A 50 35.53 43.57 -25.06
CA LYS A 50 35.57 44.38 -23.81
C LYS A 50 34.27 44.83 -23.07
N LYS A 51 34.24 44.40 -21.80
CA LYS A 51 33.40 44.86 -20.67
C LYS A 51 33.34 46.39 -20.48
N ARG A 52 32.17 46.90 -20.07
CA ARG A 52 32.00 47.89 -18.98
C ARG A 52 30.55 47.90 -18.45
N LYS A 53 30.42 48.07 -17.13
CA LYS A 53 29.18 48.03 -16.31
C LYS A 53 28.59 49.45 -16.13
N VAL A 54 27.39 49.50 -15.51
CA VAL A 54 26.64 50.66 -14.93
C VAL A 54 25.59 51.21 -15.92
N SER A 55 24.29 51.40 -15.64
CA SER A 55 23.44 51.48 -14.44
C SER A 55 21.96 51.22 -14.83
N LYS A 56 21.10 50.80 -13.87
CA LYS A 56 19.63 50.93 -13.98
C LYS A 56 19.22 52.39 -13.79
N PRO A 57 18.10 52.84 -14.37
CA PRO A 57 17.04 53.32 -13.47
C PRO A 57 15.59 53.06 -13.94
N TYR A 58 14.73 52.94 -12.92
CA TYR A 58 13.26 53.04 -12.79
C TYR A 58 12.30 51.99 -13.41
N GLU A 59 11.41 51.57 -12.51
CA GLU A 59 10.30 50.64 -12.59
C GLU A 59 9.06 51.25 -13.28
N ILE A 60 8.28 50.41 -13.95
CA ILE A 60 6.83 50.59 -14.07
C ILE A 60 6.23 49.35 -13.43
N ALA A 61 5.73 49.50 -12.19
CA ALA A 61 5.07 48.44 -11.44
C ALA A 61 3.70 48.15 -12.06
N ALA A 62 3.58 47.05 -12.79
CA ALA A 62 2.31 46.38 -13.00
C ALA A 62 2.03 45.47 -11.80
N PRO A 63 0.89 45.58 -11.09
CA PRO A 63 0.55 44.68 -10.00
C PRO A 63 0.07 43.34 -10.56
N GLY A 64 1.02 42.56 -11.07
CA GLY A 64 0.83 41.14 -11.28
C GLY A 64 0.68 40.49 -9.92
N HIS A 65 -0.54 40.07 -9.57
CA HIS A 65 -0.77 39.06 -8.55
C HIS A 65 -0.18 37.75 -9.07
N ALA A 66 1.15 37.66 -9.12
CA ALA A 66 1.85 36.39 -9.20
C ALA A 66 1.48 35.68 -7.91
N ALA A 67 0.49 34.79 -7.99
CA ALA A 67 0.18 33.86 -6.93
C ALA A 67 1.50 33.19 -6.56
N VAL A 68 2.06 33.58 -5.42
CA VAL A 68 3.21 32.92 -4.83
C VAL A 68 2.74 31.50 -4.60
N ILE A 69 3.10 30.58 -5.50
CA ILE A 69 2.94 29.15 -5.29
C ILE A 69 3.87 28.86 -4.11
N ARG A 70 3.33 29.00 -2.89
CA ARG A 70 4.05 28.62 -1.68
C ARG A 70 4.29 27.12 -1.82
N ASP A 71 5.55 26.71 -1.90
CA ASP A 71 5.91 25.31 -1.87
C ASP A 71 5.49 24.72 -0.51
N ILE A 72 4.29 24.14 -0.46
CA ILE A 72 3.79 23.50 0.76
C ILE A 72 4.70 22.30 1.05
N THR A 73 5.38 22.31 2.19
CA THR A 73 6.30 21.23 2.54
C THR A 73 5.53 19.93 2.82
N PRO A 74 6.14 18.75 2.61
CA PRO A 74 5.50 17.48 2.98
C PRO A 74 5.14 17.38 4.46
N GLN A 75 5.91 18.03 5.33
CA GLN A 75 5.63 18.06 6.76
C GLN A 75 4.37 18.89 7.06
N GLU A 76 4.19 20.01 6.37
CA GLU A 76 2.98 20.83 6.50
C GLU A 76 1.74 20.09 5.99
N LEU A 77 1.86 19.34 4.90
CA LEU A 77 0.79 18.47 4.42
C LEU A 77 0.43 17.38 5.42
N LYS A 78 1.41 16.81 6.13
CA LYS A 78 1.15 15.85 7.21
C LYS A 78 0.46 16.49 8.41
N ASN A 79 0.87 17.69 8.82
CA ASN A 79 0.20 18.42 9.90
C ASN A 79 -1.28 18.70 9.56
N ARG A 80 -1.59 18.99 8.29
CA ARG A 80 -2.98 19.12 7.80
C ARG A 80 -3.79 17.84 7.92
N LEU A 81 -3.16 16.66 7.79
CA LEU A 81 -3.87 15.39 8.02
C LEU A 81 -4.30 15.23 9.49
N ASP A 82 -3.54 15.79 10.42
CA ASP A 82 -3.82 15.73 11.86
C ASP A 82 -4.78 16.83 12.36
N THR A 83 -5.25 17.70 11.48
CA THR A 83 -6.16 18.78 11.85
C THR A 83 -7.46 18.19 12.43
N PRO A 84 -7.84 18.54 13.68
CA PRO A 84 -9.03 17.99 14.31
C PRO A 84 -10.28 18.39 13.52
N VAL A 85 -11.20 17.43 13.38
CA VAL A 85 -12.48 17.64 12.72
C VAL A 85 -13.52 17.80 13.82
N ALA A 86 -14.30 18.89 13.77
CA ALA A 86 -15.34 19.18 14.76
C ALA A 86 -16.55 18.24 14.61
N ASP A 87 -16.83 17.80 13.38
CA ASP A 87 -17.98 16.96 13.07
C ASP A 87 -17.70 15.47 13.27
N ALA A 88 -18.76 14.73 13.58
CA ALA A 88 -18.71 13.27 13.60
C ALA A 88 -18.38 12.73 12.21
N ILE A 89 -17.34 11.90 12.12
CA ILE A 89 -16.89 11.30 10.85
C ILE A 89 -17.62 9.98 10.62
N ASP A 90 -18.29 9.83 9.48
CA ASP A 90 -18.75 8.50 9.04
C ASP A 90 -17.55 7.62 8.68
N THR A 91 -17.22 6.70 9.59
CA THR A 91 -16.06 5.81 9.49
C THR A 91 -16.18 4.81 8.34
N LYS A 92 -17.40 4.34 8.04
CA LYS A 92 -17.65 3.38 6.94
C LYS A 92 -17.50 4.07 5.59
N ARG A 93 -18.13 5.22 5.41
CA ARG A 93 -18.04 6.02 4.18
C ARG A 93 -16.61 6.45 3.90
N THR A 94 -15.94 7.01 4.91
CA THR A 94 -14.54 7.46 4.79
C THR A 94 -13.59 6.34 4.34
N VAL A 95 -13.71 5.15 4.94
CA VAL A 95 -12.91 3.99 4.53
C VAL A 95 -13.24 3.53 3.11
N GLY A 96 -14.51 3.57 2.72
CA GLY A 96 -14.96 3.25 1.36
C GLY A 96 -14.35 4.18 0.32
N ASP A 97 -14.44 5.49 0.55
CA ASP A 97 -13.91 6.54 -0.33
C ASP A 97 -12.39 6.39 -0.50
N VAL A 98 -11.66 6.18 0.60
CA VAL A 98 -10.22 5.92 0.57
C VAL A 98 -9.89 4.67 -0.24
N LYS A 99 -10.58 3.54 0.02
CA LYS A 99 -10.32 2.29 -0.72
C LYS A 99 -10.57 2.45 -2.22
N ASN A 100 -11.63 3.16 -2.59
CA ASN A 100 -11.96 3.41 -3.99
C ASN A 100 -10.90 4.29 -4.65
N TRP A 101 -10.49 5.37 -3.99
CA TRP A 101 -9.42 6.24 -4.49
C TRP A 101 -8.11 5.47 -4.68
N LEU A 102 -7.72 4.64 -3.71
CA LEU A 102 -6.50 3.82 -3.81
C LEU A 102 -6.56 2.86 -5.01
N LYS A 103 -7.70 2.22 -5.26
CA LYS A 103 -7.89 1.33 -6.42
C LYS A 103 -7.77 2.09 -7.74
N MET A 104 -8.46 3.22 -7.87
CA MET A 104 -8.46 4.01 -9.11
C MET A 104 -7.08 4.59 -9.45
N ASN A 105 -6.25 4.85 -8.43
CA ASN A 105 -4.91 5.41 -8.60
C ASN A 105 -3.81 4.34 -8.56
N GLY A 106 -4.15 3.05 -8.51
CA GLY A 106 -3.16 1.95 -8.46
C GLY A 106 -2.25 1.99 -7.23
N ILE A 107 -2.73 2.54 -6.10
CA ILE A 107 -1.91 2.73 -4.89
C ILE A 107 -2.12 1.55 -3.92
N ASN A 108 -1.02 0.90 -3.57
CA ASN A 108 -1.02 -0.20 -2.62
C ASN A 108 -1.44 0.27 -1.21
N GLN A 109 -2.26 -0.53 -0.54
CA GLN A 109 -2.70 -0.27 0.83
C GLN A 109 -1.53 -0.12 1.81
N THR A 110 -0.44 -0.86 1.62
CA THR A 110 0.79 -0.73 2.41
C THR A 110 1.38 0.67 2.29
N LYS A 111 1.51 1.18 1.06
CA LYS A 111 2.05 2.52 0.79
C LYS A 111 1.20 3.59 1.47
N PHE A 112 -0.12 3.48 1.35
CA PHE A 112 -1.06 4.38 2.03
C PHE A 112 -0.94 4.33 3.56
N ALA A 113 -0.98 3.13 4.14
CA ALA A 113 -0.89 2.95 5.58
C ALA A 113 0.40 3.55 6.17
N GLU A 114 1.52 3.37 5.48
CA GLU A 114 2.83 3.81 5.97
C GLU A 114 3.13 5.30 5.73
N LYS A 115 2.66 5.86 4.60
CA LYS A 115 2.97 7.23 4.19
C LYS A 115 1.95 8.26 4.67
N VAL A 116 0.67 7.86 4.75
CA VAL A 116 -0.44 8.77 5.09
C VAL A 116 -0.86 8.58 6.55
N LEU A 117 -1.10 7.33 6.97
CA LEU A 117 -1.59 7.07 8.33
C LEU A 117 -0.47 6.91 9.35
N GLU A 118 0.74 6.62 8.89
CA GLU A 118 1.90 6.27 9.73
C GLU A 118 1.58 5.06 10.63
N LYS A 119 0.89 4.08 10.06
CA LYS A 119 0.52 2.81 10.69
C LYS A 119 1.06 1.63 9.88
N THR A 120 1.04 0.45 10.49
CA THR A 120 1.36 -0.79 9.76
C THR A 120 0.22 -1.15 8.81
N GLN A 121 0.54 -1.85 7.72
CA GLN A 121 -0.47 -2.39 6.80
C GLN A 121 -1.50 -3.25 7.54
N GLY A 122 -1.07 -4.07 8.50
CA GLY A 122 -1.96 -4.92 9.30
C GLY A 122 -2.98 -4.11 10.10
N HIS A 123 -2.57 -2.99 10.69
CA HIS A 123 -3.47 -2.09 11.40
C HIS A 123 -4.53 -1.50 10.48
N PHE A 124 -4.13 -0.95 9.32
CA PHE A 124 -5.07 -0.45 8.33
C PHE A 124 -6.01 -1.55 7.80
N SER A 125 -5.51 -2.78 7.65
CA SER A 125 -6.32 -3.91 7.21
C SER A 125 -7.41 -4.29 8.22
N VAL A 126 -7.15 -4.19 9.52
CA VAL A 126 -8.17 -4.41 10.56
C VAL A 126 -9.23 -3.31 10.51
N ILE A 127 -8.80 -2.05 10.57
CA ILE A 127 -9.70 -0.89 10.61
C ILE A 127 -10.57 -0.81 9.36
N SER A 128 -10.00 -1.10 8.19
CA SER A 128 -10.71 -0.94 6.92
C SER A 128 -11.69 -2.08 6.63
N ARG A 129 -11.55 -3.26 7.24
CA ARG A 129 -12.52 -4.36 7.06
C ARG A 129 -13.78 -4.14 7.88
N ASN A 130 -13.62 -3.80 9.15
CA ASN A 130 -14.73 -3.58 10.08
C ASN A 130 -14.47 -2.27 10.84
N PRO A 131 -14.76 -1.10 10.21
CA PRO A 131 -14.57 0.18 10.88
C PRO A 131 -15.59 0.32 12.02
N ALA A 132 -15.10 0.60 13.22
CA ALA A 132 -15.97 0.89 14.37
C ALA A 132 -16.70 2.24 14.18
N PRO A 133 -17.91 2.42 14.72
CA PRO A 133 -18.60 3.70 14.72
C PRO A 133 -17.78 4.81 15.40
N TRP A 134 -17.92 6.05 14.95
CA TRP A 134 -17.16 7.20 15.47
C TRP A 134 -17.27 7.38 17.00
N GLU A 135 -18.47 7.15 17.53
CA GLU A 135 -18.77 7.31 18.95
C GLU A 135 -18.04 6.28 19.83
N GLU A 136 -17.78 5.08 19.30
CA GLU A 136 -17.09 4.00 20.03
C GLU A 136 -15.56 4.11 19.97
N LEU A 137 -15.03 5.03 19.16
CA LEU A 137 -13.59 5.18 19.00
C LEU A 137 -12.98 6.01 20.13
N LEU A 138 -11.91 5.48 20.73
CA LEU A 138 -10.99 6.26 21.57
C LEU A 138 -10.22 7.28 20.71
N ALA A 139 -9.67 8.32 21.36
CA ALA A 139 -8.93 9.39 20.68
C ALA A 139 -7.81 8.89 19.72
N PRO A 140 -6.97 7.89 20.07
CA PRO A 140 -5.99 7.35 19.14
C PRO A 140 -6.61 6.65 17.91
N GLY A 141 -7.80 6.08 18.06
CA GLY A 141 -8.58 5.49 16.97
C GLY A 141 -9.19 6.56 16.07
N ARG A 142 -9.80 7.59 16.67
CA ARG A 142 -10.37 8.74 15.95
C ARG A 142 -9.32 9.44 15.08
N ALA A 143 -8.10 9.63 15.59
CA ALA A 143 -6.99 10.24 14.84
C ALA A 143 -6.71 9.55 13.50
N VAL A 144 -6.85 8.22 13.42
CA VAL A 144 -6.65 7.48 12.17
C VAL A 144 -7.73 7.83 11.13
N PHE A 145 -8.98 7.96 11.55
CA PHE A 145 -10.08 8.34 10.67
C PHE A 145 -10.05 9.83 10.32
N VAL A 146 -9.60 10.70 11.23
CA VAL A 146 -9.33 12.11 10.93
C VAL A 146 -8.31 12.24 9.80
N ARG A 147 -7.18 11.52 9.89
CA ARG A 147 -6.18 11.49 8.80
C ARG A 147 -6.78 11.01 7.48
N MET A 148 -7.60 9.96 7.48
CA MET A 148 -8.27 9.48 6.26
C MET A 148 -9.26 10.51 5.69
N HIS A 149 -10.05 11.15 6.53
CA HIS A 149 -11.04 12.14 6.13
C HIS A 149 -10.36 13.39 5.55
N ASN A 150 -9.34 13.91 6.24
CA ASN A 150 -8.56 15.06 5.77
C ASN A 150 -7.79 14.71 4.50
N TRP A 151 -7.26 13.48 4.40
CA TRP A 151 -6.64 12.98 3.17
C TRP A 151 -7.58 13.09 1.98
N MET A 152 -8.85 12.71 2.13
CA MET A 152 -9.80 12.78 1.02
C MET A 152 -10.04 14.22 0.53
N LYS A 153 -9.92 15.22 1.40
CA LYS A 153 -10.06 16.65 1.09
C LYS A 153 -8.84 17.26 0.37
N LEU A 154 -7.69 16.59 0.35
CA LEU A 154 -6.50 17.07 -0.35
C LEU A 154 -6.64 17.00 -1.87
N SER A 155 -5.95 17.88 -2.58
CA SER A 155 -5.83 17.83 -4.04
C SER A 155 -5.05 16.60 -4.51
N HIS A 156 -5.14 16.26 -5.80
CA HIS A 156 -4.40 15.11 -6.33
C HIS A 156 -2.88 15.34 -6.23
N GLU A 157 -2.42 16.55 -6.48
CA GLU A 157 -1.00 16.94 -6.40
C GLU A 157 -0.48 16.80 -4.97
N GLU A 158 -1.24 17.28 -3.97
CA GLU A 158 -0.90 17.17 -2.55
C GLU A 158 -0.80 15.71 -2.10
N LYS A 159 -1.77 14.88 -2.52
CA LYS A 159 -1.77 13.44 -2.26
C LYS A 159 -0.52 12.77 -2.83
N MET A 160 -0.20 13.05 -4.10
CA MET A 160 0.97 12.47 -4.74
C MET A 160 2.28 12.94 -4.09
N LYS A 161 2.35 14.19 -3.63
CA LYS A 161 3.49 14.73 -2.89
C LYS A 161 3.73 14.00 -1.57
N ILE A 162 2.69 13.68 -0.80
CA ILE A 162 2.82 12.88 0.43
C ILE A 162 3.29 11.46 0.12
N LEU A 163 2.78 10.86 -0.96
CA LEU A 163 3.09 9.48 -1.35
C LEU A 163 4.50 9.32 -1.95
N SER A 164 5.06 10.38 -2.54
CA SER A 164 6.40 10.39 -3.12
C SER A 164 7.50 10.66 -2.09
N VAL A 165 7.15 11.17 -0.91
CA VAL A 165 8.12 11.41 0.17
C VAL A 165 8.78 10.10 0.58
N GLU A 166 10.02 9.91 0.18
CA GLU A 166 10.86 8.86 0.71
C GLU A 166 11.08 9.12 2.19
N LYS A 167 10.98 8.05 3.00
CA LYS A 167 11.36 8.18 4.41
C LYS A 167 12.88 8.32 4.37
N VAL A 168 13.41 9.50 4.68
CA VAL A 168 14.80 9.60 5.14
C VAL A 168 14.84 8.70 6.36
N SER A 169 15.45 7.54 6.20
CA SER A 169 15.68 6.61 7.30
C SER A 169 16.70 7.30 8.19
N VAL A 170 16.23 8.16 9.09
CA VAL A 170 16.92 8.36 10.35
C VAL A 170 16.86 6.98 10.97
N LYS A 171 17.91 6.20 10.73
CA LYS A 171 18.19 4.97 11.45
C LYS A 171 18.37 5.41 12.90
N ASN A 172 17.26 5.58 13.61
CA ASN A 172 17.30 5.37 15.04
C ASN A 172 17.83 3.96 15.19
N ASP A 173 18.98 3.82 15.85
CA ASP A 173 19.71 2.57 16.16
C ASP A 173 18.87 1.60 17.02
N LEU A 174 17.66 1.30 16.55
CA LEU A 174 16.86 0.18 16.99
C LEU A 174 17.47 -1.00 16.27
N GLN A 175 18.41 -1.65 16.95
CA GLN A 175 18.84 -3.02 16.76
C GLN A 175 17.87 -3.76 15.84
N GLU A 176 18.34 -4.28 14.70
CA GLU A 176 17.59 -5.21 13.86
C GLU A 176 17.14 -6.40 14.72
N LYS A 177 16.01 -6.24 15.41
CA LYS A 177 15.38 -7.30 16.18
C LYS A 177 14.93 -8.28 15.12
N LYS A 178 15.68 -9.38 14.98
CA LYS A 178 15.30 -10.54 14.17
C LYS A 178 13.79 -10.75 14.37
N LYS A 179 13.01 -10.55 13.30
CA LYS A 179 11.55 -10.65 13.36
C LYS A 179 11.23 -12.04 13.91
N LYS A 180 10.63 -12.10 15.10
CA LYS A 180 10.26 -13.38 15.71
C LYS A 180 9.31 -14.09 14.76
N THR A 181 9.65 -15.32 14.36
CA THR A 181 8.76 -16.16 13.57
C THR A 181 7.45 -16.33 14.33
N ARG A 182 6.33 -16.09 13.66
CA ARG A 182 5.02 -16.25 14.26
C ARG A 182 4.81 -17.72 14.62
N PHE A 183 4.44 -17.98 15.87
CA PHE A 183 4.08 -19.32 16.32
C PHE A 183 2.72 -19.74 15.77
N THR A 184 2.62 -21.00 15.35
CA THR A 184 1.38 -21.68 14.95
C THR A 184 1.29 -22.97 15.73
N PHE A 185 0.13 -23.24 16.33
CA PHE A 185 -0.11 -24.49 17.05
C PHE A 185 -0.01 -25.68 16.09
N PRO A 186 0.77 -26.73 16.42
CA PRO A 186 0.73 -28.02 15.74
C PRO A 186 -0.68 -28.63 15.73
N ASN A 187 -0.96 -29.49 14.75
CA ASN A 187 -2.29 -30.08 14.55
C ASN A 187 -2.82 -30.81 15.80
N GLU A 188 -1.96 -31.57 16.48
CA GLU A 188 -2.33 -32.30 17.71
C GLU A 188 -2.76 -31.35 18.83
N GLN A 189 -2.02 -30.26 19.05
CA GLN A 189 -2.37 -29.25 20.05
C GLN A 189 -3.67 -28.54 19.67
N MET A 190 -3.85 -28.24 18.38
CA MET A 190 -5.06 -27.60 17.86
C MET A 190 -6.30 -28.47 18.09
N GLU A 191 -6.24 -29.78 17.83
CA GLU A 191 -7.37 -30.70 18.00
C GLU A 191 -7.85 -30.72 19.46
N VAL A 192 -6.93 -30.86 20.41
CA VAL A 192 -7.26 -30.90 21.83
C VAL A 192 -7.84 -29.56 22.29
N LEU A 193 -7.23 -28.43 21.89
CA LEU A 193 -7.71 -27.09 22.24
C LEU A 193 -9.11 -26.82 21.65
N MET A 194 -9.39 -27.33 20.46
CA MET A 194 -10.71 -27.23 19.83
C MET A 194 -11.75 -28.09 20.53
N ARG A 195 -11.43 -29.34 20.89
CA ARG A 195 -12.32 -30.22 21.67
C ARG A 195 -12.70 -29.59 23.02
N ILE A 196 -11.74 -28.95 23.68
CA ILE A 196 -12.01 -28.23 24.92
C ILE A 196 -12.89 -27.01 24.67
N TYR A 197 -12.63 -26.24 23.61
CA TYR A 197 -13.43 -25.06 23.26
C TYR A 197 -14.91 -25.40 23.00
N GLU A 198 -15.20 -26.55 22.40
CA GLU A 198 -16.57 -27.01 22.12
C GLU A 198 -17.36 -27.29 23.41
N VAL A 199 -16.69 -27.77 24.46
CA VAL A 199 -17.31 -28.05 25.76
C VAL A 199 -17.28 -26.81 26.67
N ASN A 200 -16.18 -26.06 26.62
CA ASN A 200 -15.92 -24.89 27.47
C ASN A 200 -15.15 -23.80 26.71
N ASP A 201 -15.86 -22.77 26.27
CA ASP A 201 -15.30 -21.65 25.52
C ASP A 201 -14.52 -20.66 26.39
N ARG A 202 -14.65 -20.74 27.73
CA ARG A 202 -14.04 -19.86 28.74
C ARG A 202 -13.41 -20.71 29.86
N PRO A 203 -12.35 -21.48 29.55
CA PRO A 203 -11.67 -22.27 30.57
C PRO A 203 -11.14 -21.38 31.69
N GLY A 204 -11.25 -21.89 32.93
CA GLY A 204 -10.72 -21.24 34.12
C GLY A 204 -9.18 -21.19 34.12
N LYS A 205 -8.62 -20.45 35.06
CA LYS A 205 -7.16 -20.28 35.19
C LYS A 205 -6.43 -21.63 35.33
N GLU A 206 -6.93 -22.52 36.18
CA GLU A 206 -6.31 -23.83 36.46
C GLU A 206 -6.18 -24.69 35.20
N LEU A 207 -7.27 -24.82 34.43
CA LEU A 207 -7.25 -25.58 33.18
C LEU A 207 -6.31 -24.95 32.13
N ILE A 208 -6.22 -23.62 32.07
CA ILE A 208 -5.28 -22.95 31.16
C ILE A 208 -3.83 -23.25 31.58
N GLU A 209 -3.53 -23.27 32.88
CA GLU A 209 -2.20 -23.63 33.41
C GLU A 209 -1.86 -25.10 33.13
N GLU A 210 -2.82 -26.01 33.30
CA GLU A 210 -2.64 -27.44 32.97
C GLU A 210 -2.32 -27.64 31.47
N LEU A 211 -3.07 -26.99 30.59
CA LEU A 211 -2.83 -27.06 29.14
C LEU A 211 -1.50 -26.41 28.74
N ALA A 212 -1.12 -25.31 29.39
CA ALA A 212 0.16 -24.66 29.16
C ALA A 212 1.32 -25.59 29.53
N ALA A 213 1.23 -26.26 30.68
CA ALA A 213 2.21 -27.27 31.09
C ALA A 213 2.24 -28.47 30.13
N LYS A 214 1.07 -29.00 29.74
CA LYS A 214 0.95 -30.15 28.83
C LYS A 214 1.55 -29.88 27.44
N PHE A 215 1.39 -28.68 26.91
CA PHE A 215 1.85 -28.32 25.57
C PHE A 215 3.22 -27.62 25.53
N SER A 216 3.86 -27.43 26.69
CA SER A 216 5.10 -26.65 26.81
C SER A 216 4.94 -25.23 26.22
N LEU A 217 3.79 -24.61 26.47
CA LEU A 217 3.45 -23.26 26.01
C LEU A 217 3.27 -22.31 27.19
N SER A 218 3.34 -21.01 26.93
CA SER A 218 3.00 -20.02 27.96
C SER A 218 1.49 -19.97 28.22
N PHE A 219 1.12 -19.68 29.46
CA PHE A 219 -0.27 -19.42 29.87
C PHE A 219 -1.00 -18.45 28.92
N ASN A 220 -0.31 -17.39 28.49
CA ASN A 220 -0.87 -16.42 27.57
C ASN A 220 -1.13 -16.98 26.16
N GLN A 221 -0.30 -17.90 25.64
CA GLN A 221 -0.58 -18.54 24.34
C GLN A 221 -1.90 -19.30 24.36
N ILE A 222 -2.15 -20.07 25.43
CA ILE A 222 -3.39 -20.83 25.60
C ILE A 222 -4.58 -19.88 25.84
N LYS A 223 -4.44 -18.92 26.76
CA LYS A 223 -5.49 -17.91 27.02
C LYS A 223 -5.88 -17.14 25.75
N ASP A 224 -4.88 -16.71 24.98
CA ASP A 224 -5.09 -15.96 23.74
C ASP A 224 -5.70 -16.82 22.64
N PHE A 225 -5.44 -18.13 22.61
CA PHE A 225 -6.13 -19.06 21.72
C PHE A 225 -7.65 -18.99 21.95
N PHE A 226 -8.10 -19.22 23.18
CA PHE A 226 -9.54 -19.21 23.51
C PHE A 226 -10.16 -17.82 23.28
N LEU A 227 -9.46 -16.75 23.68
CA LEU A 227 -9.90 -15.37 23.43
C LEU A 227 -10.07 -15.07 21.94
N ASN A 228 -9.09 -15.42 21.12
CA ASN A 228 -9.13 -15.18 19.68
C ASN A 228 -10.16 -16.07 18.98
N ARG A 229 -10.38 -17.30 19.45
CA ARG A 229 -11.40 -18.20 18.93
C ARG A 229 -12.80 -17.62 19.15
N ARG A 230 -13.11 -17.16 20.38
CA ARG A 230 -14.39 -16.49 20.69
C ARG A 230 -14.61 -15.24 19.84
N ARG A 231 -13.57 -14.41 19.65
CA ARG A 231 -13.67 -13.20 18.79
C ARG A 231 -14.02 -13.54 17.34
N ARG A 232 -13.48 -14.64 16.80
CA ARG A 232 -13.77 -15.08 15.43
C ARG A 232 -15.18 -15.65 15.30
N ALA A 233 -15.64 -16.44 16.28
CA ALA A 233 -16.99 -16.99 16.29
C ALA A 233 -18.07 -15.89 16.35
N LYS A 234 -17.84 -14.82 17.13
CA LYS A 234 -18.75 -13.65 17.12
C LYS A 234 -18.84 -12.98 15.75
N LYS A 235 -17.75 -12.97 14.97
CA LYS A 235 -17.72 -12.36 13.64
C LYS A 235 -18.38 -13.23 12.56
N SER A 236 -18.44 -14.56 12.73
CA SER A 236 -19.16 -15.42 11.78
C SER A 236 -20.68 -15.42 12.00
N ASN A 237 -21.13 -15.08 13.20
CA ASN A 237 -22.55 -15.09 13.58
C ASN A 237 -23.23 -13.71 13.41
N LEU A 238 -22.53 -12.73 12.85
CA LEU A 238 -22.99 -11.36 12.61
C LEU A 238 -22.93 -11.08 11.10
#